data_AF-G3XS84-F1
#
_entry.id   AF-G3XS84-F1
#
_cell.length_a   1.000
_cell.length_b   1.000
_cell.length_c   1.000
_cell.angle_alpha   90.00
_cell.angle_beta   90.00
_cell.angle_gamma   90.00
#
_symmetry.space_group_name_H-M   'P 1'
#
loop_
_entity.id
_entity.type
_entity.pdbx_description
1 polymer ?
#
loop_
_entity_poly.entity_id
_entity_poly.type
_entity_poly.pdbx_seq_one_letter_code
_entity_poly.pdbx_strand_id
1 'polypeptide(L)'
;GKEALRGEFESTLAIHSIIGSFTPKPNGWGSFKALPGVHYYFCRFYELAEHAPKPAEFCQMVAFLHSRSESPNGKFGFHLVTYNGDLPQENGYTDTWEEFFRIGFEHMIDMNIERGGVWAELEGLYTAMIVKVIPRLLRPMETGRRSIKPALVHGDLWCGNAAINSATGRPLIYDPASFYAHNEYELGNWRPERNGFTRSYFDAYHSIIPKTAPTEDYDDRIALYSM
;
A
#
# COMPACT_ATOMS: atom_id res chain seq x y z
N GLY A 1 6.36 2.89 -18.20
CA GLY A 1 6.33 1.46 -18.60
C GLY A 1 7.41 0.65 -17.91
N LYS A 2 8.67 0.77 -18.31
CA LYS A 2 9.77 -0.05 -17.77
C LYS A 2 9.89 0.00 -16.24
N GLU A 3 9.95 1.20 -15.66
CA GLU A 3 10.11 1.35 -14.21
C GLU A 3 8.86 0.91 -13.43
N ALA A 4 7.66 1.02 -14.02
CA ALA A 4 6.44 0.47 -13.42
C ALA A 4 6.49 -1.04 -13.30
N LEU A 5 6.88 -1.74 -14.38
CA LEU A 5 7.06 -3.20 -14.36
C LEU A 5 8.17 -3.66 -13.41
N ARG A 6 9.25 -2.86 -13.29
CA ARG A 6 10.29 -3.09 -12.28
C ARG A 6 9.73 -2.94 -10.87
N GLY A 7 8.98 -1.88 -10.62
CA GLY A 7 8.35 -1.61 -9.32
C GLY A 7 7.40 -2.72 -8.90
N GLU A 8 6.57 -3.20 -9.82
CA GLU A 8 5.64 -4.31 -9.58
C GLU A 8 6.39 -5.63 -9.33
N PHE A 9 7.43 -5.95 -10.11
CA PHE A 9 8.27 -7.12 -9.90
C PHE A 9 8.92 -7.11 -8.50
N GLU A 10 9.53 -5.99 -8.12
CA GLU A 10 10.24 -5.85 -6.83
C GLU A 10 9.27 -5.85 -5.65
N SER A 11 8.09 -5.26 -5.81
CA SER A 11 7.00 -5.32 -4.82
C SER A 11 6.49 -6.74 -4.63
N THR A 12 6.21 -7.44 -5.73
CA THR A 12 5.79 -8.84 -5.70
C THR A 12 6.86 -9.72 -5.07
N LEU A 13 8.14 -9.51 -5.41
CA LEU A 13 9.26 -10.24 -4.85
C LEU A 13 9.40 -10.02 -3.35
N ALA A 14 9.24 -8.78 -2.87
CA ALA A 14 9.29 -8.45 -1.45
C ALA A 14 8.18 -9.17 -0.66
N ILE A 15 6.93 -9.13 -1.15
CA ILE A 15 5.80 -9.83 -0.53
C ILE A 15 6.02 -11.36 -0.58
N HIS A 16 6.36 -11.90 -1.75
CA HIS A 16 6.58 -13.34 -1.94
C HIS A 16 7.69 -13.87 -1.04
N SER A 17 8.72 -13.08 -0.75
CA SER A 17 9.83 -13.47 0.14
C SER A 17 9.38 -13.63 1.60
N ILE A 18 8.29 -12.99 2.01
CA ILE A 18 7.78 -13.03 3.38
C ILE A 18 6.70 -14.10 3.55
N ILE A 19 5.74 -14.16 2.62
CA ILE A 19 4.52 -14.96 2.78
C ILE A 19 4.27 -15.93 1.60
N GLY A 20 5.22 -16.05 0.68
CA GLY A 20 5.22 -17.07 -0.38
C GLY A 20 3.96 -17.01 -1.24
N SER A 21 3.10 -18.02 -1.12
CA SER A 21 1.94 -18.24 -1.98
C SER A 21 0.80 -17.23 -1.85
N PHE A 22 0.92 -16.21 -0.99
CA PHE A 22 -0.08 -15.13 -0.92
C PHE A 22 -0.02 -14.20 -2.12
N THR A 23 1.06 -14.22 -2.90
CA THR A 23 1.19 -13.42 -4.12
C THR A 23 1.77 -14.29 -5.24
N PRO A 24 1.58 -13.94 -6.54
CA PRO A 24 2.21 -14.69 -7.61
C PRO A 24 3.72 -14.80 -7.45
N LYS A 25 4.30 -15.95 -7.82
CA LYS A 25 5.75 -16.09 -7.84
C LYS A 25 6.31 -15.24 -9.00
N PRO A 26 7.07 -14.17 -8.74
CA PRO A 26 7.65 -13.38 -9.82
C PRO A 26 8.80 -14.18 -10.46
N ASN A 27 8.86 -14.23 -11.79
CA ASN A 27 9.86 -15.01 -12.51
C ASN A 27 10.88 -14.14 -13.24
N GLY A 28 10.46 -12.98 -13.75
CA GLY A 28 11.40 -12.04 -14.36
C GLY A 28 10.72 -10.80 -14.95
N TRP A 29 11.52 -9.78 -15.20
CA TRP A 29 11.12 -8.56 -15.89
C TRP A 29 12.27 -8.09 -16.79
N GLY A 30 11.98 -7.23 -17.77
CA GLY A 30 13.00 -6.76 -18.68
C GLY A 30 12.48 -6.00 -19.89
N SER A 31 13.32 -5.95 -20.93
CA SER A 31 13.02 -5.29 -22.21
C SER A 31 13.30 -6.24 -23.36
N PHE A 32 12.47 -6.20 -24.39
CA PHE A 32 12.69 -7.02 -25.59
C PHE A 32 13.86 -6.45 -26.38
N LYS A 33 14.83 -7.30 -26.75
CA LYS A 33 15.96 -6.88 -27.60
C LYS A 33 15.52 -6.47 -29.00
N ALA A 34 14.51 -7.16 -29.54
CA ALA A 34 14.03 -6.97 -30.91
C ALA A 34 13.01 -5.83 -31.05
N LEU A 35 12.42 -5.35 -29.94
CA LEU A 35 11.34 -4.36 -29.95
C LEU A 35 11.70 -3.19 -29.03
N PRO A 36 12.27 -2.09 -29.57
CA PRO A 36 12.60 -0.91 -28.80
C PRO A 36 11.37 -0.34 -28.07
N GLY A 37 11.53 -0.01 -26.78
CA GLY A 37 10.46 0.55 -25.96
C GLY A 37 9.42 -0.46 -25.44
N VAL A 38 9.57 -1.76 -25.77
CA VAL A 38 8.68 -2.81 -25.25
C VAL A 38 9.33 -3.52 -24.07
N HIS A 39 8.59 -3.57 -22.97
CA HIS A 39 9.04 -4.10 -21.68
C HIS A 39 8.10 -5.20 -21.21
N TYR A 40 8.57 -6.06 -20.32
CA TYR A 40 7.78 -7.16 -19.78
C TYR A 40 8.03 -7.37 -18.29
N TYR A 41 7.01 -7.90 -17.62
CA TYR A 41 7.07 -8.61 -16.35
C TYR A 41 6.29 -9.92 -16.54
N PHE A 42 6.77 -11.02 -15.97
CA PHE A 42 6.03 -12.27 -15.95
C PHE A 42 6.22 -12.98 -14.61
N CYS A 43 5.14 -13.61 -14.17
CA CYS A 43 5.03 -14.36 -12.93
C CYS A 43 4.38 -15.71 -13.19
N ARG A 44 4.21 -16.51 -12.14
CA ARG A 44 3.45 -17.75 -12.23
C ARG A 44 1.98 -17.45 -12.55
N PHE A 45 1.42 -18.18 -13.51
CA PHE A 45 -0.01 -18.14 -13.82
C PHE A 45 -0.84 -18.87 -12.75
N TYR A 46 -2.02 -18.32 -12.46
CA TYR A 46 -2.99 -18.88 -11.51
C TYR A 46 -4.39 -18.82 -12.12
N GLU A 47 -5.16 -19.88 -11.91
CA GLU A 47 -6.60 -19.86 -12.14
C GLU A 47 -7.27 -19.25 -10.92
N LEU A 48 -8.05 -18.19 -11.15
CA LEU A 48 -8.71 -17.43 -10.09
C LEU A 48 -10.18 -17.83 -9.99
N ALA A 49 -10.72 -17.88 -8.78
CA ALA A 49 -12.14 -18.08 -8.56
C ALA A 49 -12.90 -16.76 -8.78
N GLU A 50 -14.18 -16.85 -9.15
CA GLU A 50 -15.02 -15.68 -9.45
C GLU A 50 -15.49 -14.91 -8.20
N HIS A 51 -15.14 -15.36 -7.00
CA HIS A 51 -15.57 -14.73 -5.74
C HIS A 51 -14.39 -14.25 -4.90
N ALA A 52 -14.64 -13.21 -4.11
CA ALA A 52 -13.63 -12.59 -3.25
C ALA A 52 -13.19 -13.52 -2.10
N PRO A 53 -11.94 -13.38 -1.62
CA PRO A 53 -11.45 -14.05 -0.41
C PRO A 53 -12.34 -13.79 0.80
N LYS A 54 -12.61 -14.82 1.61
CA LYS A 54 -13.33 -14.64 2.87
C LYS A 54 -12.50 -13.80 3.86
N PRO A 55 -13.11 -12.88 4.63
CA PRO A 55 -12.39 -11.97 5.51
C PRO A 55 -11.39 -12.63 6.45
N ALA A 56 -11.76 -13.72 7.13
CA ALA A 56 -10.93 -14.32 8.17
C ALA A 56 -9.57 -14.80 7.67
N GLU A 57 -9.53 -15.62 6.62
CA GLU A 57 -8.28 -16.15 6.06
C GLU A 57 -7.49 -15.05 5.34
N PHE A 58 -8.17 -14.18 4.59
CA PHE A 58 -7.51 -13.08 3.88
C PHE A 58 -6.81 -12.12 4.84
N CYS A 59 -7.53 -11.63 5.86
CA CYS A 59 -6.97 -10.70 6.83
C CYS A 59 -5.90 -11.35 7.71
N GLN A 60 -5.95 -12.68 7.93
CA GLN A 60 -4.86 -13.41 8.56
C GLN A 60 -3.56 -13.33 7.75
N MET A 61 -3.64 -13.46 6.43
CA MET A 61 -2.48 -13.37 5.54
C MET A 61 -1.95 -11.93 5.46
N VAL A 62 -2.83 -10.93 5.34
CA VAL A 62 -2.43 -9.50 5.37
C VAL A 62 -1.78 -9.13 6.70
N ALA A 63 -2.38 -9.53 7.82
CA ALA A 63 -1.81 -9.28 9.15
C ALA A 63 -0.47 -10.01 9.33
N PHE A 64 -0.31 -11.22 8.79
CA PHE A 64 0.97 -11.92 8.81
C PHE A 64 2.04 -11.15 8.03
N LEU A 65 1.73 -10.67 6.81
CA LEU A 65 2.65 -9.85 6.01
C LEU A 65 3.12 -8.63 6.80
N HIS A 66 2.19 -7.82 7.32
CA HIS A 66 2.51 -6.60 8.07
C HIS A 66 3.31 -6.90 9.36
N SER A 67 2.97 -7.99 10.05
CA SER A 67 3.61 -8.38 11.31
C SER A 67 5.00 -8.96 11.10
N ARG A 68 5.26 -9.65 9.98
CA ARG A 68 6.53 -10.35 9.71
C ARG A 68 7.48 -9.60 8.81
N SER A 69 7.02 -8.61 8.06
CA SER A 69 7.90 -7.78 7.25
C SER A 69 8.88 -7.00 8.13
N GLU A 70 10.12 -6.87 7.70
CA GLU A 70 11.11 -6.01 8.34
C GLU A 70 11.66 -5.05 7.29
N SER A 71 11.64 -3.75 7.60
CA SER A 71 12.29 -2.75 6.74
C SER A 71 13.81 -2.96 6.79
N PRO A 72 14.51 -3.03 5.65
CA PRO A 72 15.94 -3.36 5.60
C PRO A 72 16.84 -2.41 6.42
N ASN A 73 16.37 -1.19 6.66
CA ASN A 73 17.06 -0.14 7.40
C ASN A 73 16.22 0.40 8.58
N GLY A 74 15.10 -0.24 8.90
CA GLY A 74 14.20 0.19 9.98
C GLY A 74 13.42 1.49 9.68
N LYS A 75 13.42 1.98 8.43
CA LYS A 75 12.76 3.23 8.01
C LYS A 75 11.50 2.97 7.19
N PHE A 76 10.65 3.98 7.06
CA PHE A 76 9.52 3.98 6.12
C PHE A 76 10.01 4.29 4.71
N GLY A 77 9.38 3.71 3.69
CA GLY A 77 9.75 3.88 2.28
C GLY A 77 10.13 2.59 1.57
N PHE A 78 10.80 2.69 0.43
CA PHE A 78 11.19 1.55 -0.39
C PHE A 78 12.49 1.83 -1.14
N HIS A 79 13.19 0.79 -1.62
CA HIS A 79 14.47 0.96 -2.31
C HIS A 79 14.36 1.55 -3.73
N LEU A 80 13.13 1.73 -4.23
CA LEU A 80 12.83 2.27 -5.55
C LEU A 80 11.42 2.87 -5.59
N VAL A 81 11.16 3.64 -6.64
CA VAL A 81 9.83 4.15 -6.98
C VAL A 81 8.94 2.99 -7.43
N THR A 82 7.82 2.81 -6.73
CA THR A 82 6.72 1.92 -7.15
C THR A 82 5.61 2.77 -7.75
N TYR A 83 4.62 2.13 -8.38
CA TYR A 83 3.58 2.82 -9.14
C TYR A 83 2.21 2.32 -8.70
N ASN A 84 1.33 3.25 -8.32
CA ASN A 84 -0.09 2.97 -8.17
C ASN A 84 -0.79 3.39 -9.48
N GLY A 85 -1.14 2.40 -10.31
CA GLY A 85 -1.54 2.66 -11.69
C GLY A 85 -0.41 3.34 -12.49
N ASP A 86 -0.66 4.56 -13.00
CA ASP A 86 0.33 5.37 -13.70
C ASP A 86 1.04 6.39 -12.80
N LEU A 87 0.73 6.40 -11.50
CA LEU A 87 1.25 7.38 -10.54
C LEU A 87 2.53 6.86 -9.87
N PRO A 88 3.72 7.44 -10.14
CA PRO A 88 4.91 7.14 -9.36
C PRO A 88 4.72 7.54 -7.90
N GLN A 89 5.22 6.71 -6.99
CA GLN A 89 5.21 6.99 -5.55
C GLN A 89 6.58 7.49 -5.09
N GLU A 90 6.61 8.57 -4.31
CA GLU A 90 7.83 9.07 -3.67
C GLU A 90 8.18 8.20 -2.46
N ASN A 91 8.98 7.16 -2.70
CA ASN A 91 9.30 6.12 -1.74
C ASN A 91 10.62 6.36 -0.99
N GLY A 92 11.22 7.55 -1.08
CA GLY A 92 12.42 7.90 -0.33
C GLY A 92 12.30 7.54 1.16
N TYR A 93 13.38 6.99 1.74
CA TYR A 93 13.33 6.53 3.12
C TYR A 93 13.27 7.68 4.13
N THR A 94 12.39 7.56 5.13
CA THR A 94 12.24 8.52 6.24
C THR A 94 12.17 7.82 7.59
N ASP A 95 12.52 8.55 8.66
CA ASP A 95 12.54 7.99 10.01
C ASP A 95 11.17 7.95 10.69
N THR A 96 10.22 8.78 10.24
CA THR A 96 8.87 8.86 10.83
C THR A 96 7.80 8.67 9.77
N TRP A 97 6.68 8.09 10.16
CA TRP A 97 5.57 7.89 9.23
C TRP A 97 4.91 9.21 8.83
N GLU A 98 4.86 10.19 9.75
CA GLU A 98 4.37 11.54 9.45
C GLU A 98 5.14 12.16 8.29
N GLU A 99 6.48 12.08 8.32
CA GLU A 99 7.33 12.65 7.27
C GLU A 99 7.13 11.93 5.94
N PHE A 100 7.13 10.59 5.94
CA PHE A 100 6.88 9.80 4.73
C PHE A 100 5.55 10.19 4.07
N PHE A 101 4.47 10.16 4.84
CA PHE A 101 3.13 10.43 4.33
C PHE A 101 3.00 11.87 3.83
N ARG A 102 3.60 12.84 4.54
CA ARG A 102 3.61 14.25 4.12
C ARG A 102 4.28 14.40 2.76
N ILE A 103 5.46 13.81 2.56
CA ILE A 103 6.19 13.87 1.28
C ILE A 103 5.37 13.25 0.15
N GLY A 104 4.78 12.07 0.38
CA GLY A 104 3.91 11.42 -0.60
C GLY A 104 2.67 12.25 -0.94
N PHE A 105 2.06 12.90 0.05
CA PHE A 105 0.92 13.79 -0.17
C PHE A 105 1.32 15.04 -0.98
N GLU A 106 2.44 15.68 -0.66
CA GLU A 106 2.99 16.81 -1.43
C GLU A 106 3.25 16.41 -2.89
N HIS A 107 3.89 15.25 -3.10
CA HIS A 107 4.13 14.70 -4.44
C HIS A 107 2.84 14.49 -5.24
N MET A 108 1.80 13.95 -4.61
CA MET A 108 0.50 13.75 -5.24
C MET A 108 -0.15 15.10 -5.64
N ILE A 109 -0.05 16.11 -4.78
CA ILE A 109 -0.56 17.46 -5.09
C ILE A 109 0.21 18.07 -6.26
N ASP A 110 1.54 18.00 -6.26
CA ASP A 110 2.38 18.52 -7.34
C ASP A 110 2.02 17.86 -8.68
N MET A 111 1.87 16.53 -8.70
CA MET A 111 1.42 15.79 -9.88
C MET A 111 0.04 16.24 -10.37
N ASN A 112 -0.89 16.52 -9.46
CA ASN A 112 -2.21 17.02 -9.82
C ASN A 112 -2.14 18.42 -10.44
N ILE A 113 -1.28 19.30 -9.90
CA ILE A 113 -1.04 20.65 -10.43
C ILE A 113 -0.40 20.56 -11.83
N GLU A 114 0.58 19.69 -12.02
CA GLU A 114 1.24 19.50 -13.31
C GLU A 114 0.27 19.02 -14.39
N ARG A 115 -0.67 18.15 -14.04
CA ARG A 115 -1.66 17.59 -14.98
C ARG A 115 -2.87 18.48 -15.22
N GLY A 116 -3.38 19.13 -14.16
CA GLY A 116 -4.67 19.82 -14.15
C GLY A 116 -4.60 21.34 -14.02
N GLY A 117 -3.43 21.90 -13.73
CA GLY A 117 -3.24 23.31 -13.40
C GLY A 117 -3.59 23.64 -11.95
N VAL A 118 -3.24 24.87 -11.52
CA VAL A 118 -3.52 25.36 -10.16
C VAL A 118 -4.99 25.81 -10.05
N TRP A 119 -5.65 25.48 -8.93
CA TRP A 119 -6.93 26.08 -8.54
C TRP A 119 -6.91 26.53 -7.07
N ALA A 120 -7.69 27.57 -6.74
CA ALA A 120 -7.59 28.30 -5.48
C ALA A 120 -7.88 27.42 -4.25
N GLU A 121 -8.82 26.49 -4.37
CA GLU A 121 -9.17 25.55 -3.31
C GLU A 121 -8.01 24.60 -2.95
N LEU A 122 -7.08 24.36 -3.89
CA LEU A 122 -5.94 23.47 -3.68
C LEU A 122 -4.92 24.06 -2.71
N GLU A 123 -4.64 25.36 -2.78
CA GLU A 123 -3.69 26.02 -1.88
C GLU A 123 -4.18 26.02 -0.43
N GLY A 124 -5.48 26.28 -0.24
CA GLY A 124 -6.13 26.23 1.07
C GLY A 124 -6.13 24.81 1.63
N LEU A 125 -6.45 23.81 0.79
CA LEU A 125 -6.40 22.40 1.14
C LEU A 125 -4.98 21.96 1.51
N TYR A 126 -3.99 22.28 0.67
CA TYR A 126 -2.58 21.97 0.91
C TYR A 126 -2.13 22.46 2.28
N THR A 127 -2.37 23.76 2.56
CA THR A 127 -1.99 24.35 3.84
C THR A 127 -2.69 23.67 5.01
N ALA A 128 -3.99 23.39 4.90
CA ALA A 128 -4.74 22.72 5.96
C ALA A 128 -4.22 21.29 6.22
N MET A 129 -3.94 20.54 5.14
CA MET A 129 -3.48 19.16 5.22
C MET A 129 -2.08 19.06 5.84
N ILE A 130 -1.13 19.82 5.31
CA ILE A 130 0.29 19.75 5.69
C ILE A 130 0.53 20.34 7.08
N VAL A 131 -0.12 21.46 7.42
CA VAL A 131 0.15 22.17 8.69
C VAL A 131 -0.69 21.62 9.84
N LYS A 132 -1.89 21.10 9.57
CA LYS A 132 -2.83 20.72 10.64
C LYS A 132 -3.18 19.23 10.63
N VAL A 133 -3.78 18.73 9.55
CA VAL A 133 -4.42 17.41 9.54
C VAL A 133 -3.40 16.29 9.69
N ILE A 134 -2.39 16.25 8.82
CA ILE A 134 -1.35 15.21 8.82
C ILE A 134 -0.58 15.21 10.16
N PRO A 135 -0.04 16.32 10.65
CA PRO A 135 0.60 16.37 11.97
C PRO A 135 -0.31 15.94 13.13
N ARG A 136 -1.57 16.37 13.14
CA ARG A 136 -2.51 16.07 14.23
C ARG A 136 -2.85 14.59 14.28
N LEU A 137 -2.99 13.93 13.14
CA LEU A 137 -3.43 12.53 13.07
C LEU A 137 -2.25 11.54 13.12
N LEU A 138 -1.09 11.90 12.56
CA LEU A 138 0.02 10.96 12.41
C LEU A 138 1.05 11.06 13.55
N ARG A 139 1.48 12.28 13.92
CA ARG A 139 2.49 12.49 14.97
C ARG A 139 2.18 11.81 16.30
N PRO A 140 0.93 11.81 16.81
CA PRO A 140 0.64 11.19 18.09
C PRO A 140 0.99 9.70 18.14
N MET A 141 0.92 8.98 17.02
CA MET A 141 1.23 7.55 16.97
C MET A 141 2.72 7.23 17.27
N GLU A 142 3.61 8.22 17.12
CA GLU A 142 5.06 8.09 17.34
C GLU A 142 5.55 9.00 18.49
N THR A 143 4.63 9.57 19.28
CA THR A 143 4.96 10.45 20.40
C THR A 143 4.85 9.73 21.75
N GLY A 144 5.79 10.04 22.66
CA GLY A 144 5.84 9.49 24.01
C GLY A 144 6.54 8.14 24.04
N ARG A 145 5.85 7.09 24.51
CA ARG A 145 6.35 5.70 24.47
C ARG A 145 5.80 4.90 23.29
N ARG A 146 5.12 5.57 22.35
CA ARG A 146 4.53 4.95 21.18
C ARG A 146 5.52 4.99 20.02
N SER A 147 5.46 3.97 19.17
CA SER A 147 6.24 3.87 17.95
C SER A 147 5.44 3.07 16.93
N ILE A 148 5.65 3.38 15.65
CA ILE A 148 5.10 2.59 14.55
C ILE A 148 6.23 1.75 13.98
N LYS A 149 5.95 0.46 13.76
CA LYS A 149 6.83 -0.41 12.99
C LYS A 149 6.58 -0.17 11.49
N PRO A 150 7.61 0.13 10.68
CA PRO A 150 7.48 0.09 9.23
C PRO A 150 7.12 -1.32 8.76
N ALA A 151 5.91 -1.48 8.25
CA ALA A 151 5.35 -2.73 7.76
C ALA A 151 5.26 -2.70 6.23
N LEU A 152 5.68 -3.76 5.56
CA LEU A 152 5.53 -3.86 4.11
C LEU A 152 4.04 -3.95 3.79
N VAL A 153 3.52 -2.97 3.06
CA VAL A 153 2.15 -2.96 2.54
C VAL A 153 2.15 -3.36 1.06
N HIS A 154 1.02 -3.89 0.58
CA HIS A 154 0.72 -4.00 -0.84
C HIS A 154 0.67 -2.63 -1.51
N GLY A 155 0.10 -1.62 -0.84
CA GLY A 155 0.05 -0.22 -1.32
C GLY A 155 -1.09 0.08 -2.31
N ASP A 156 -1.80 -0.95 -2.75
CA ASP A 156 -2.99 -0.84 -3.64
C ASP A 156 -3.97 -2.00 -3.39
N LEU A 157 -4.21 -2.36 -2.12
CA LEU A 157 -5.03 -3.53 -1.82
C LEU A 157 -6.52 -3.19 -1.77
N TRP A 158 -7.24 -3.55 -2.82
CA TRP A 158 -8.70 -3.52 -2.91
C TRP A 158 -9.21 -4.83 -3.51
N CYS A 159 -10.53 -5.03 -3.61
CA CYS A 159 -11.09 -6.31 -4.07
C CYS A 159 -10.68 -6.68 -5.51
N GLY A 160 -10.30 -5.71 -6.36
CA GLY A 160 -9.79 -5.96 -7.71
C GLY A 160 -8.41 -6.61 -7.73
N ASN A 161 -7.61 -6.41 -6.68
CA ASN A 161 -6.24 -6.91 -6.50
C ASN A 161 -6.17 -8.10 -5.54
N ALA A 162 -7.32 -8.74 -5.27
CA ALA A 162 -7.42 -9.88 -4.38
C ALA A 162 -8.35 -10.95 -4.98
N ALA A 163 -7.88 -12.20 -5.00
CA ALA A 163 -8.66 -13.33 -5.50
C ALA A 163 -8.38 -14.60 -4.70
N ILE A 164 -9.08 -15.67 -5.05
CA ILE A 164 -8.80 -17.01 -4.54
C ILE A 164 -8.16 -17.83 -5.66
N ASN A 165 -7.07 -18.52 -5.36
CA ASN A 165 -6.50 -19.52 -6.26
C ASN A 165 -7.45 -20.74 -6.31
N SER A 166 -8.10 -20.97 -7.45
CA SER A 166 -9.07 -22.05 -7.66
C SER A 166 -8.52 -23.44 -7.35
N ALA A 167 -7.22 -23.66 -7.58
CA ALA A 167 -6.59 -24.95 -7.34
C ALA A 167 -6.35 -25.25 -5.85
N THR A 168 -6.19 -24.23 -5.01
CA THR A 168 -5.84 -24.41 -3.58
C THR A 168 -6.91 -23.90 -2.62
N GLY A 169 -7.86 -23.10 -3.11
CA GLY A 169 -8.85 -22.40 -2.29
C GLY A 169 -8.27 -21.28 -1.42
N ARG A 170 -6.99 -20.92 -1.59
CA ARG A 170 -6.32 -19.93 -0.74
C ARG A 170 -6.37 -18.51 -1.33
N PRO A 171 -6.40 -17.47 -0.47
CA PRO A 171 -6.27 -16.09 -0.90
C PRO A 171 -4.96 -15.80 -1.65
N LEU A 172 -5.04 -14.89 -2.61
CA LEU A 172 -3.95 -14.41 -3.45
C LEU A 172 -4.13 -12.88 -3.65
N ILE A 173 -3.04 -12.12 -3.58
CA ILE A 173 -2.96 -10.68 -3.87
C ILE A 173 -1.98 -10.43 -5.02
N TYR A 174 -2.28 -9.47 -5.89
CA TYR A 174 -1.51 -9.18 -7.10
C TYR A 174 -1.58 -7.70 -7.46
N ASP A 175 -0.72 -7.28 -8.38
CA ASP A 175 -0.52 -5.89 -8.81
C ASP A 175 -0.11 -4.94 -7.66
N PRO A 176 0.92 -5.28 -6.86
CA PRO A 176 1.34 -4.46 -5.73
C PRO A 176 2.12 -3.21 -6.13
N ALA A 177 1.93 -2.16 -5.33
CA ALA A 177 2.65 -0.89 -5.35
C ALA A 177 3.36 -0.67 -4.00
N SER A 178 4.20 -1.64 -3.61
CA SER A 178 4.63 -1.79 -2.22
C SER A 178 5.60 -0.72 -1.73
N PHE A 179 5.57 -0.50 -0.41
CA PHE A 179 6.56 0.22 0.38
C PHE A 179 6.40 -0.14 1.86
N TYR A 180 7.35 0.25 2.71
CA TYR A 180 7.24 0.09 4.16
C TYR A 180 6.49 1.29 4.76
N ALA A 181 5.35 1.03 5.39
CA ALA A 181 4.38 2.01 5.83
C ALA A 181 3.91 1.78 7.27
N HIS A 182 3.10 2.68 7.80
CA HIS A 182 2.17 2.33 8.86
C HIS A 182 1.18 1.28 8.33
N ASN A 183 1.02 0.16 9.04
CA ASN A 183 0.17 -0.96 8.60
C ASN A 183 -1.32 -0.60 8.39
N GLU A 184 -1.85 0.43 9.06
CA GLU A 184 -3.22 0.90 8.81
C GLU A 184 -3.38 1.64 7.47
N TYR A 185 -2.28 2.06 6.82
CA TYR A 185 -2.33 2.68 5.48
C TYR A 185 -3.05 1.79 4.46
N GLU A 186 -2.78 0.47 4.49
CA GLU A 186 -3.44 -0.49 3.60
C GLU A 186 -4.97 -0.46 3.72
N LEU A 187 -5.49 -0.20 4.92
CA LEU A 187 -6.91 -0.18 5.19
C LEU A 187 -7.60 1.09 4.63
N GLY A 188 -6.82 2.11 4.27
CA GLY A 188 -7.33 3.30 3.57
C GLY A 188 -8.01 2.91 2.26
N ASN A 189 -7.40 2.02 1.49
CA ASN A 189 -7.98 1.46 0.26
C ASN A 189 -9.21 0.59 0.52
N TRP A 190 -9.45 0.13 1.75
CA TRP A 190 -10.63 -0.70 2.06
C TRP A 190 -11.84 0.17 2.38
N ARG A 191 -11.62 1.45 2.71
CA ARG A 191 -12.66 2.37 3.17
C ARG A 191 -13.70 2.71 2.10
N PRO A 192 -13.34 3.00 0.83
CA PRO A 192 -14.33 3.32 -0.19
C PRO A 192 -15.19 2.09 -0.53
N GLU A 193 -16.52 2.24 -0.53
CA GLU A 193 -17.44 1.13 -0.86
C GLU A 193 -17.15 0.50 -2.23
N ARG A 194 -16.70 1.31 -3.20
CA ARG A 194 -16.29 0.86 -4.53
C ARG A 194 -15.15 -0.16 -4.53
N ASN A 195 -14.36 -0.21 -3.45
CA ASN A 195 -13.21 -1.10 -3.30
C ASN A 195 -13.59 -2.47 -2.70
N GLY A 196 -14.87 -2.70 -2.40
CA GLY A 196 -15.46 -4.02 -2.17
C GLY A 196 -15.14 -4.71 -0.84
N PHE A 197 -14.31 -4.12 0.02
CA PHE A 197 -14.03 -4.65 1.35
C PHE A 197 -14.98 -4.05 2.39
N THR A 198 -15.83 -4.91 2.94
CA THR A 198 -16.83 -4.53 3.94
C THR A 198 -16.23 -4.41 5.34
N ARG A 199 -17.04 -3.96 6.30
CA ARG A 199 -16.65 -3.86 7.72
C ARG A 199 -16.11 -5.17 8.30
N SER A 200 -16.56 -6.33 7.82
CA SER A 200 -16.04 -7.62 8.30
C SER A 200 -14.55 -7.83 8.01
N TYR A 201 -13.99 -7.21 6.97
CA TYR A 201 -12.54 -7.25 6.70
C TYR A 201 -11.76 -6.42 7.72
N PHE A 202 -12.25 -5.22 8.02
CA PHE A 202 -11.67 -4.38 9.08
C PHE A 202 -11.71 -5.09 10.44
N ASP A 203 -12.85 -5.66 10.81
CA ASP A 203 -13.01 -6.36 12.08
C ASP A 203 -12.14 -7.63 12.15
N ALA A 204 -12.04 -8.38 11.04
CA ALA A 204 -11.15 -9.55 10.96
C ALA A 204 -9.67 -9.16 11.09
N TYR A 205 -9.22 -8.10 10.42
CA TYR A 205 -7.84 -7.61 10.55
C TYR A 205 -7.55 -7.12 11.97
N HIS A 206 -8.45 -6.32 12.56
CA HIS A 206 -8.25 -5.79 13.91
C HIS A 206 -8.44 -6.81 15.04
N SER A 207 -9.01 -7.98 14.75
CA SER A 207 -8.97 -9.13 15.66
C SER A 207 -7.55 -9.70 15.83
N ILE A 208 -6.63 -9.38 14.91
CA ILE A 208 -5.24 -9.87 14.89
C ILE A 208 -4.27 -8.74 15.23
N ILE A 209 -4.40 -7.57 14.58
CA ILE A 209 -3.59 -6.39 14.84
C ILE A 209 -4.46 -5.28 15.46
N PRO A 210 -4.32 -5.00 16.77
CA PRO A 210 -5.07 -3.94 17.41
C PRO A 210 -4.87 -2.59 16.71
N LYS A 211 -5.89 -1.74 16.75
CA LYS A 211 -5.82 -0.37 16.22
C LYS A 211 -4.68 0.41 16.87
N THR A 212 -3.98 1.20 16.07
CA THR A 212 -2.88 2.04 16.53
C THR A 212 -3.42 3.14 17.46
N ALA A 213 -2.78 3.35 18.61
CA ALA A 213 -3.14 4.41 19.54
C ALA A 213 -2.63 5.78 19.05
N PRO A 214 -3.38 6.88 19.19
CA PRO A 214 -4.69 6.99 19.84
C PRO A 214 -5.81 6.37 19.01
N THR A 215 -6.63 5.52 19.62
CA THR A 215 -7.67 4.77 18.91
C THR A 215 -8.89 5.64 18.55
N GLU A 216 -9.06 6.76 19.24
CA GLU A 216 -10.06 7.79 18.96
C GLU A 216 -9.84 8.47 17.61
N ASP A 217 -8.58 8.60 17.18
CA ASP A 217 -8.21 9.19 15.89
C ASP A 217 -8.23 8.15 14.73
N TYR A 218 -8.56 6.89 15.01
CA TYR A 218 -8.48 5.81 14.02
C TYR A 218 -9.32 6.07 12.77
N ASP A 219 -10.58 6.46 12.92
CA ASP A 219 -11.48 6.64 11.77
C ASP A 219 -10.99 7.79 10.86
N ASP A 220 -10.53 8.88 11.48
CA ASP A 220 -9.94 10.03 10.77
C ASP A 220 -8.63 9.65 10.06
N ARG A 221 -7.80 8.78 10.66
CA ARG A 221 -6.60 8.25 9.98
C ARG A 221 -6.95 7.38 8.78
N ILE A 222 -7.94 6.50 8.90
CA ILE A 222 -8.37 5.68 7.77
C ILE A 222 -8.99 6.55 6.66
N ALA A 223 -9.71 7.62 7.02
CA ALA A 223 -10.18 8.61 6.06
C ALA A 223 -9.01 9.33 5.37
N LEU A 224 -7.99 9.76 6.12
CA LEU A 224 -6.76 10.35 5.60
C LEU A 224 -6.03 9.43 4.61
N TYR A 225 -5.96 8.13 4.91
CA TYR A 225 -5.31 7.14 4.03
C TYR A 225 -6.15 6.74 2.80
N SER A 226 -7.42 7.13 2.76
CA SER A 226 -8.33 6.81 1.64
C SER A 226 -8.43 7.90 0.57
N MET A 227 -7.71 9.02 0.76
CA MET A 227 -7.74 10.18 -0.14
C MET A 227 -6.88 9.99 -1.37
#